data_AF-A0A959WYL8-F1
#
_entry.id   AF-A0A959WYL8-F1
#
_cell.length_a   1.000
_cell.length_b   1.000
_cell.length_c   1.000
_cell.angle_alpha   90.00
_cell.angle_beta   90.00
_cell.angle_gamma   90.00
#
_symmetry.space_group_name_H-M   'P 1'
#
loop_
_entity.id
_entity.type
_entity.pdbx_description
1 polymer ?
#
loop_
_entity_poly.entity_id
_entity_poly.type
_entity_poly.pdbx_seq_one_letter_code
_entity_poly.pdbx_strand_id
1 'polypeptide(L)'
;MSLKTMLFDERNRPRRGRMIVVTAFLVGLAVAGAALAGLAATMSGHPDLQAAWVMTTVILLKLPIIAFAWWFIVQNKEWPGKPVVWDEGETREILAYIKGEAQRATDQPDAARRLEYLRKEAWHVADRSGGTLKSEAIDVAIQIDRMLASAGRRVL
;
A
#
# COMPACT_ATOMS: atom_id res chain seq x y z
N MET A 1 -12.97 -13.56 14.56
CA MET A 1 -11.65 -13.33 13.92
C MET A 1 -11.90 -12.79 12.53
N SER A 2 -11.47 -11.57 12.19
CA SER A 2 -11.80 -10.93 10.90
C SER A 2 -10.82 -11.38 9.80
N LEU A 3 -11.30 -11.53 8.55
CA LEU A 3 -10.47 -11.87 7.39
C LEU A 3 -9.27 -10.90 7.25
N LYS A 4 -9.50 -9.64 7.62
CA LYS A 4 -8.49 -8.58 7.62
C LYS A 4 -7.32 -8.90 8.56
N THR A 5 -7.60 -9.30 9.81
CA THR A 5 -6.57 -9.67 10.79
C THR A 5 -5.82 -10.95 10.43
N MET A 6 -6.37 -11.81 9.58
CA MET A 6 -5.70 -13.04 9.14
C MET A 6 -4.75 -12.80 7.95
N LEU A 7 -5.18 -11.95 7.00
CA LEU A 7 -4.50 -11.74 5.72
C LEU A 7 -3.59 -10.51 5.69
N PHE A 8 -3.83 -9.54 6.56
CA PHE A 8 -3.02 -8.34 6.68
C PHE A 8 -2.25 -8.35 7.99
N ASP A 9 -1.06 -7.79 7.96
CA ASP A 9 -0.26 -7.55 9.14
C ASP A 9 -0.74 -6.31 9.91
N GLU A 10 -0.20 -6.07 11.10
CA GLU A 10 -0.54 -4.90 11.94
C GLU A 10 -0.30 -3.57 11.20
N ARG A 11 0.63 -3.56 10.23
CA ARG A 11 0.92 -2.42 9.34
C ARG A 11 -0.01 -2.33 8.12
N ASN A 12 -1.08 -3.14 8.09
CA ASN A 12 -2.01 -3.29 6.97
C ASN A 12 -1.30 -3.69 5.65
N ARG A 13 -0.18 -4.42 5.76
CA ARG A 13 0.52 -5.01 4.60
C ARG A 13 0.01 -6.42 4.35
N PRO A 14 -0.17 -6.83 3.08
CA PRO A 14 -0.62 -8.18 2.77
C PRO A 14 0.40 -9.23 3.18
N ARG A 15 0.00 -10.22 3.97
CA ARG A 15 0.81 -11.40 4.32
C ARG A 15 0.87 -12.33 3.11
N ARG A 16 1.88 -12.11 2.26
CA ARG A 16 2.06 -12.74 0.94
C ARG A 16 1.77 -14.25 0.94
N GLY A 17 2.36 -15.01 1.87
CA GLY A 17 2.16 -16.46 1.94
C GLY A 17 0.70 -16.85 2.17
N ARG A 18 0.00 -16.18 3.09
CA ARG A 18 -1.43 -16.46 3.37
C ARG A 18 -2.33 -16.02 2.22
N MET A 19 -1.99 -14.92 1.56
CA MET A 19 -2.71 -14.49 0.36
C MET A 19 -2.56 -15.48 -0.79
N ILE A 20 -1.35 -15.98 -1.04
CA ILE A 20 -1.12 -17.00 -2.06
C ILE A 20 -1.96 -18.24 -1.77
N VAL A 21 -1.99 -18.70 -0.51
CA VAL A 21 -2.80 -19.86 -0.11
C VAL A 21 -4.29 -19.62 -0.33
N VAL A 22 -4.84 -18.48 0.08
CA VAL A 22 -6.28 -18.17 -0.10
C VAL A 22 -6.62 -18.03 -1.58
N THR A 23 -5.79 -17.34 -2.36
CA THR A 23 -6.01 -17.21 -3.80
C THR A 23 -5.91 -18.57 -4.51
N ALA A 24 -4.90 -19.38 -4.18
CA ALA A 24 -4.76 -20.73 -4.74
C ALA A 24 -5.95 -21.62 -4.38
N PHE A 25 -6.45 -21.53 -3.14
CA PHE A 25 -7.65 -22.23 -2.71
C PHE A 25 -8.89 -21.78 -3.51
N LEU A 26 -9.09 -20.47 -3.68
CA LEU A 26 -10.20 -19.93 -4.47
C LEU A 26 -10.14 -20.33 -5.94
N VAL A 27 -8.96 -20.33 -6.54
CA VAL A 27 -8.74 -20.82 -7.91
C VAL A 27 -8.99 -22.33 -7.99
N GLY A 28 -8.50 -23.10 -7.02
CA GLY A 28 -8.77 -24.54 -6.94
C GLY A 28 -10.26 -24.84 -6.84
N LEU A 29 -10.99 -24.09 -6.00
CA LEU A 29 -12.44 -24.15 -5.91
C LEU A 29 -13.08 -23.83 -7.27
N ALA A 30 -12.62 -22.78 -7.96
CA ALA A 30 -13.09 -22.39 -9.28
C ALA A 30 -12.98 -23.51 -10.33
N VAL A 31 -11.83 -24.21 -10.33
CA VAL A 31 -11.56 -25.33 -11.24
C VAL A 31 -12.42 -26.54 -10.87
N ALA A 32 -12.51 -26.87 -9.58
CA ALA A 32 -13.32 -27.99 -9.10
C ALA A 32 -14.82 -27.81 -9.41
N GLY A 33 -15.36 -26.61 -9.23
CA GLY A 33 -16.75 -26.35 -9.58
C GLY A 33 -17.01 -26.30 -11.09
N ALA A 34 -16.01 -25.98 -11.93
CA ALA A 34 -16.14 -26.17 -13.38
C ALA A 34 -16.28 -27.67 -13.74
N ALA A 35 -15.55 -28.56 -13.06
CA ALA A 35 -15.73 -30.00 -13.20
C ALA A 35 -17.11 -30.47 -12.70
N LEU A 36 -17.61 -29.94 -11.57
CA LEU A 36 -18.96 -30.22 -11.07
C LEU A 36 -20.07 -29.74 -12.02
N ALA A 37 -19.85 -28.63 -12.72
CA ALA A 37 -20.77 -28.18 -13.76
C ALA A 37 -20.80 -29.16 -14.95
N GLY A 38 -19.69 -29.83 -15.25
CA GLY A 38 -19.63 -30.90 -16.26
C GLY A 38 -20.50 -32.11 -15.93
N LEU A 39 -20.69 -32.43 -14.65
CA LEU A 39 -21.59 -33.50 -14.21
C LEU A 39 -23.06 -33.22 -14.55
N ALA A 40 -23.43 -31.97 -14.83
CA ALA A 40 -24.77 -31.61 -15.30
C ALA A 40 -25.15 -32.35 -16.59
N ALA A 41 -24.17 -32.73 -17.42
CA ALA A 41 -24.39 -33.52 -18.63
C ALA A 41 -24.95 -34.93 -18.36
N THR A 42 -24.81 -35.45 -17.14
CA THR A 42 -25.37 -36.76 -16.74
C THR A 42 -26.86 -36.70 -16.36
N MET A 43 -27.42 -35.51 -16.20
CA MET A 43 -28.84 -35.29 -15.87
C MET A 43 -29.74 -35.25 -17.13
N SER A 44 -29.50 -36.14 -18.08
CA SER A 44 -30.23 -36.19 -19.35
C SER A 44 -31.70 -36.52 -19.11
N GLY A 45 -32.59 -35.54 -19.29
CA GLY A 45 -34.05 -35.71 -19.17
C GLY A 45 -34.77 -34.50 -18.55
N HIS A 46 -34.06 -33.63 -17.83
CA HIS A 46 -34.63 -32.44 -17.19
C HIS A 46 -33.80 -31.18 -17.47
N PRO A 47 -34.04 -30.48 -18.60
CA PRO A 47 -33.24 -29.33 -19.02
C PRO A 47 -33.30 -28.17 -18.00
N ASP A 48 -34.42 -27.99 -17.31
CA ASP A 48 -34.59 -26.94 -16.30
C ASP A 48 -33.71 -27.17 -15.07
N LEU A 49 -33.64 -28.43 -14.61
CA LEU A 49 -32.77 -28.83 -13.49
C LEU A 49 -31.29 -28.69 -13.86
N GLN A 50 -30.93 -29.01 -15.10
CA GLN A 50 -29.57 -28.84 -15.60
C GLN A 50 -29.15 -27.36 -15.63
N ALA A 51 -30.02 -26.48 -16.14
CA ALA A 51 -29.77 -25.04 -16.18
C ALA A 51 -29.66 -24.44 -14.77
N ALA A 52 -30.56 -24.82 -13.85
CA ALA A 52 -30.52 -24.39 -12.45
C ALA A 52 -29.23 -24.86 -11.74
N TRP A 53 -28.80 -26.11 -11.99
CA TRP A 53 -27.56 -26.66 -11.43
C TRP A 53 -26.33 -25.90 -11.92
N VAL A 54 -26.22 -25.66 -13.23
CA VAL A 54 -25.10 -24.92 -13.82
C VAL A 54 -25.07 -23.48 -13.31
N MET A 55 -26.20 -22.77 -13.29
CA MET A 55 -26.25 -21.41 -12.75
C MET A 55 -25.87 -21.37 -11.27
N THR A 56 -26.42 -22.27 -10.46
CA THR A 56 -26.11 -22.35 -9.02
C THR A 56 -24.62 -22.62 -8.79
N THR A 57 -24.03 -23.55 -9.55
CA THR A 57 -22.60 -23.87 -9.47
C THR A 57 -21.75 -22.66 -9.85
N VAL A 58 -22.07 -21.99 -10.96
CA VAL A 58 -21.32 -20.81 -11.42
C VAL A 58 -21.39 -19.66 -10.41
N ILE A 59 -22.58 -19.39 -9.87
CA ILE A 59 -22.82 -18.30 -8.91
C ILE A 59 -22.09 -18.57 -7.60
N LEU A 60 -22.28 -19.75 -6.99
CA LEU A 60 -21.65 -20.11 -5.71
C LEU A 60 -20.12 -20.10 -5.79
N LEU A 61 -19.56 -20.37 -6.96
CA LEU A 61 -18.12 -20.51 -7.13
C LEU A 61 -17.43 -19.21 -7.54
N LYS A 62 -18.05 -18.44 -8.45
CA LYS A 62 -17.46 -17.21 -8.97
C LYS A 62 -17.74 -16.00 -8.08
N LEU A 63 -18.90 -15.92 -7.43
CA LEU A 63 -19.21 -14.78 -6.55
C LEU A 63 -18.21 -14.61 -5.40
N PRO A 64 -17.74 -15.66 -4.71
CA PRO A 64 -16.72 -15.50 -3.67
C PRO A 64 -15.41 -14.91 -4.21
N ILE A 65 -15.01 -15.28 -5.42
CA ILE A 65 -13.77 -14.78 -6.06
C ILE A 65 -13.92 -13.30 -6.40
N ILE A 66 -15.05 -12.92 -7.00
CA ILE A 66 -15.35 -11.52 -7.34
C ILE A 66 -15.45 -10.69 -6.05
N ALA A 67 -16.15 -11.19 -5.03
CA ALA A 67 -16.27 -10.52 -3.74
C ALA A 67 -14.92 -10.37 -3.05
N PHE A 68 -14.05 -11.39 -3.10
CA PHE A 68 -12.70 -11.33 -2.55
C PHE A 68 -11.82 -10.33 -3.31
N ALA A 69 -11.85 -10.35 -4.64
CA ALA A 69 -11.11 -9.41 -5.47
C ALA A 69 -11.57 -7.97 -5.23
N TRP A 70 -12.88 -7.74 -5.19
CA TRP A 70 -13.46 -6.44 -4.87
C TRP A 70 -13.05 -5.96 -3.48
N TRP A 71 -13.17 -6.84 -2.47
CA TRP A 71 -12.73 -6.55 -1.12
C TRP A 71 -11.25 -6.18 -1.07
N PHE A 72 -10.39 -6.92 -1.78
CA PHE A 72 -8.96 -6.64 -1.87
C PHE A 72 -8.67 -5.28 -2.54
N ILE A 73 -9.37 -4.96 -3.63
CA ILE A 73 -9.26 -3.66 -4.31
C ILE A 73 -9.68 -2.51 -3.39
N VAL A 74 -10.77 -2.68 -2.64
CA VAL A 74 -11.23 -1.67 -1.66
C VAL A 74 -10.21 -1.49 -0.53
N GLN A 75 -9.46 -2.53 -0.15
CA GLN A 75 -8.37 -2.40 0.82
C GLN A 75 -7.08 -1.78 0.26
N ASN A 76 -6.98 -1.57 -1.06
CA ASN A 76 -5.81 -0.91 -1.64
C ASN A 76 -5.71 0.52 -1.09
N LYS A 77 -4.54 0.89 -0.54
CA LYS A 77 -4.30 2.25 -0.04
C LYS A 77 -3.96 3.24 -1.17
N GLU A 78 -3.56 2.74 -2.33
CA GLU A 78 -3.10 3.51 -3.48
C GLU A 78 -4.18 3.62 -4.55
N TRP A 79 -5.32 4.22 -4.22
CA TRP A 79 -6.35 4.49 -5.22
C TRP A 79 -5.90 5.61 -6.17
N PRO A 80 -6.12 5.48 -7.49
CA PRO A 80 -5.86 6.56 -8.43
C PRO A 80 -6.66 7.81 -8.02
N GLY A 81 -5.95 8.91 -7.75
CA GLY A 81 -6.53 10.19 -7.29
C GLY A 81 -6.51 10.42 -5.78
N LYS A 82 -6.11 9.45 -4.95
CA LYS A 82 -5.83 9.69 -3.52
C LYS A 82 -4.34 9.94 -3.31
N PRO A 83 -3.96 10.84 -2.38
CA PRO A 83 -2.56 11.03 -2.03
C PRO A 83 -1.98 9.72 -1.50
N VAL A 84 -0.77 9.37 -1.96
CA VAL A 84 -0.07 8.15 -1.55
C VAL A 84 0.17 8.24 -0.04
N VAL A 85 -0.40 7.29 0.71
CA VAL A 85 -0.20 7.22 2.16
C VAL A 85 1.12 6.51 2.41
N TRP A 86 2.17 7.29 2.68
CA TRP A 86 3.47 6.76 3.06
C TRP A 86 3.39 6.01 4.40
N ASP A 87 4.16 4.93 4.51
CA ASP A 87 4.30 4.21 5.77
C ASP A 87 4.96 5.13 6.80
N GLU A 88 4.45 5.14 8.03
CA GLU A 88 4.99 6.02 9.08
C GLU A 88 6.45 5.72 9.40
N GLY A 89 6.83 4.44 9.35
CA GLY A 89 8.22 4.02 9.59
C GLY A 89 9.15 4.50 8.50
N GLU A 90 8.73 4.33 7.24
CA GLU A 90 9.47 4.80 6.07
C GLU A 90 9.62 6.33 6.07
N THR A 91 8.56 7.05 6.43
CA THR A 91 8.59 8.51 6.56
C THR A 91 9.60 8.96 7.62
N ARG A 92 9.62 8.32 8.80
CA ARG A 92 10.60 8.62 9.84
C ARG A 92 12.03 8.29 9.43
N GLU A 93 12.23 7.19 8.69
CA GLU A 93 13.55 6.82 8.16
C GLU A 93 14.07 7.86 7.17
N ILE A 94 13.21 8.32 6.25
CA ILE A 94 13.54 9.39 5.30
C ILE A 94 13.88 10.69 6.06
N LEU A 95 13.06 11.08 7.04
CA LEU A 95 13.32 12.30 7.83
C LEU A 95 14.63 12.18 8.64
N ALA A 96 14.93 11.01 9.21
CA ALA A 96 16.18 10.75 9.92
C ALA A 96 17.38 10.85 8.97
N TYR A 97 17.27 10.31 7.76
CA TYR A 97 18.29 10.44 6.71
C TYR A 97 18.51 11.90 6.33
N ILE A 98 17.44 12.65 6.00
CA ILE A 98 17.52 14.06 5.61
C ILE A 98 18.20 14.89 6.72
N LYS A 99 17.81 14.66 7.98
CA LYS A 99 18.39 15.34 9.14
C LYS A 99 19.87 15.03 9.31
N GLY A 100 20.25 13.75 9.21
CA GLY A 100 21.64 13.32 9.31
C GLY A 100 22.51 13.89 8.19
N GLU A 101 21.99 13.90 6.96
CA GLU A 101 22.71 14.44 5.81
C GLU A 101 22.84 15.97 5.88
N ALA A 102 21.83 16.68 6.40
CA ALA A 102 21.91 18.13 6.62
C ALA A 102 23.00 18.51 7.62
N GLN A 103 23.14 17.73 8.70
CA GLN A 103 24.21 17.93 9.68
C GLN A 103 25.59 17.75 9.02
N ARG A 104 25.78 16.68 8.23
CA ARG A 104 27.04 16.43 7.51
C ARG A 104 27.35 17.46 6.43
N ALA A 105 26.32 18.03 5.81
CA ALA A 105 26.48 19.02 4.75
C ALA A 105 26.98 20.38 5.27
N THR A 106 26.81 20.67 6.58
CA THR A 106 27.10 22.00 7.14
C THR A 106 28.58 22.38 7.04
N ASP A 107 29.49 21.40 7.08
CA ASP A 107 30.94 21.64 7.03
C ASP A 107 31.54 21.43 5.63
N GLN A 108 30.68 21.26 4.61
CA GLN A 108 31.12 21.07 3.23
C GLN A 108 31.23 22.40 2.47
N PRO A 109 32.12 22.50 1.46
CA PRO A 109 32.29 23.72 0.67
C PRO A 109 31.03 24.10 -0.12
N ASP A 110 30.14 23.15 -0.43
CA ASP A 110 28.86 23.33 -1.12
C ASP A 110 27.65 23.29 -0.17
N ALA A 111 27.86 23.53 1.14
CA ALA A 111 26.85 23.43 2.19
C ALA A 111 25.52 24.11 1.84
N ALA A 112 25.57 25.35 1.33
CA ALA A 112 24.36 26.13 1.02
C ALA A 112 23.47 25.42 -0.03
N ARG A 113 24.07 24.90 -1.10
CA ARG A 113 23.33 24.20 -2.17
C ARG A 113 22.74 22.88 -1.66
N ARG A 114 23.51 22.10 -0.89
CA ARG A 114 23.05 20.83 -0.32
C ARG A 114 21.92 21.03 0.69
N LEU A 115 22.06 21.99 1.59
CA LEU A 115 21.02 22.33 2.56
C LEU A 115 19.74 22.81 1.87
N GLU A 116 19.84 23.57 0.78
CA GLU A 116 18.65 24.00 0.03
C GLU A 116 17.91 22.81 -0.61
N TYR A 117 18.66 21.85 -1.16
CA TYR A 117 18.09 20.61 -1.69
C TYR A 117 17.38 19.81 -0.60
N LEU A 118 18.04 19.57 0.53
CA LEU A 118 17.49 18.82 1.66
C LEU A 118 16.26 19.52 2.28
N ARG A 119 16.24 20.86 2.31
CA ARG A 119 15.07 21.64 2.73
C ARG A 119 13.87 21.38 1.82
N LYS A 120 14.07 21.39 0.49
CA LYS A 120 13.00 21.09 -0.48
C LYS A 120 12.47 19.67 -0.30
N GLU A 121 13.37 18.71 -0.07
CA GLU A 121 12.97 17.31 0.16
C GLU A 121 12.14 17.18 1.45
N ALA A 122 12.53 17.84 2.54
CA ALA A 122 11.75 17.84 3.79
C ALA A 122 10.34 18.44 3.60
N TRP A 123 10.21 19.52 2.81
CA TRP A 123 8.89 20.07 2.44
C TRP A 123 8.07 19.11 1.58
N HIS A 124 8.70 18.41 0.62
CA HIS A 124 8.01 17.36 -0.15
C HIS A 124 7.49 16.23 0.75
N VAL A 125 8.24 15.85 1.80
CA VAL A 125 7.74 14.89 2.80
C VAL A 125 6.57 15.49 3.60
N ALA A 126 6.64 16.76 4.00
CA ALA A 126 5.56 17.43 4.74
C ALA A 126 4.26 17.55 3.94
N ASP A 127 4.35 17.74 2.62
CA ASP A 127 3.18 17.82 1.74
C ASP A 127 2.49 16.46 1.55
N ARG A 128 3.26 15.36 1.65
CA ARG A 128 2.76 14.00 1.45
C ARG A 128 2.38 13.29 2.75
N SER A 129 2.83 13.79 3.89
CA SER A 129 2.52 13.23 5.21
C SER A 129 1.31 13.92 5.86
N GLY A 130 0.61 13.17 6.72
CA GLY A 130 -0.50 13.68 7.52
C GLY A 130 -0.21 13.62 9.02
N GLY A 131 -1.02 14.30 9.82
CA GLY A 131 -0.96 14.21 11.29
C GLY A 131 0.39 14.65 11.88
N THR A 132 0.89 13.87 12.84
CA THR A 132 2.13 14.18 13.58
C THR A 132 3.39 14.11 12.73
N LEU A 133 3.41 13.26 11.70
CA LEU A 133 4.54 13.16 10.77
C LEU A 133 4.72 14.44 9.94
N LYS A 134 3.61 15.11 9.63
CA LYS A 134 3.66 16.41 8.95
C LYS A 134 4.37 17.45 9.82
N SER A 135 4.03 17.54 11.10
CA SER A 135 4.74 18.44 12.02
C SER A 135 6.23 18.09 12.14
N GLU A 136 6.57 16.80 12.27
CA GLU A 136 7.97 16.36 12.31
C GLU A 136 8.75 16.76 11.04
N ALA A 137 8.14 16.60 9.86
CA ALA A 137 8.75 16.99 8.59
C ALA A 137 8.95 18.51 8.48
N ILE A 138 7.97 19.30 8.94
CA ILE A 138 8.07 20.77 9.00
C ILE A 138 9.19 21.19 9.95
N ASP A 139 9.29 20.57 11.12
CA ASP A 139 10.35 20.88 12.09
C ASP A 139 11.75 20.62 11.51
N VAL A 140 11.92 19.50 10.78
CA VAL A 140 13.16 19.21 10.06
C VAL A 140 13.44 20.27 8.99
N ALA A 141 12.44 20.66 8.19
CA ALA A 141 12.60 21.69 7.18
C ALA A 141 13.03 23.06 7.78
N ILE A 142 12.42 23.46 8.90
CA ILE A 142 12.76 24.69 9.63
C ILE A 142 14.18 24.59 10.22
N GLN A 143 14.56 23.44 10.76
CA GLN A 143 15.91 23.22 11.29
C GLN A 143 16.97 23.41 10.19
N ILE A 144 16.74 22.88 9.00
CA ILE A 144 17.64 23.04 7.84
C ILE A 144 17.68 24.51 7.39
N ASP A 145 16.56 25.22 7.42
CA ASP A 145 16.51 26.64 7.07
C ASP A 145 17.38 27.51 8.02
N ARG A 146 17.38 27.18 9.31
CA ARG A 146 18.27 27.81 10.30
C ARG A 146 19.75 27.51 10.05
N MET A 147 20.07 26.29 9.61
CA MET A 147 21.44 25.91 9.22
C MET A 147 21.88 26.71 7.99
N LEU A 148 21.00 26.84 7.00
CA LEU A 148 21.26 27.59 5.76
C LEU A 148 21.50 29.08 6.04
N ALA A 149 20.69 29.70 6.91
CA ALA A 149 20.91 31.08 7.37
C ALA A 149 22.25 31.26 8.10
N SER A 150 22.73 30.23 8.80
CA SER A 150 24.00 30.27 9.51
C SER A 150 25.20 30.04 8.58
N ALA A 151 25.06 29.17 7.58
CA ALA A 151 26.07 28.94 6.54
C ALA A 151 26.25 30.19 5.66
N GLY A 152 25.16 30.86 5.26
CA GLY A 152 25.22 32.10 4.48
C GLY A 152 25.96 33.24 5.20
N ARG A 153 25.92 33.29 6.53
CA ARG A 153 26.68 34.25 7.35
C ARG A 153 28.18 33.93 7.46
N ARG A 154 28.62 32.70 7.18
CA ARG A 154 30.05 32.33 7.20
C ARG A 154 30.79 32.66 5.89
N VAL A 155 30.05 32.91 4.82
CA VAL A 155 30.59 33.16 3.46
C VAL A 155 30.73 34.67 3.16
N LEU A 156 30.11 35.52 3.99
CA LEU A 156 30.24 36.99 3.96
C LEU A 156 31.32 37.44 4.96
#